data_AF-A0A7S2QB60-F1
#
_entry.id   AF-A0A7S2QB60-F1
#
_cell.length_a   1.000
_cell.length_b   1.000
_cell.length_c   1.000
_cell.angle_alpha   90.00
_cell.angle_beta   90.00
_cell.angle_gamma   90.00
#
_symmetry.space_group_name_H-M   'P 1'
#
loop_
_entity.id
_entity.type
_entity.pdbx_description
1 polymer ?
#
loop_
_entity_poly.entity_id
_entity_poly.type
_entity_poly.pdbx_seq_one_letter_code
_entity_poly.pdbx_strand_id
1 'polypeptide(L)'
;ATGVSFGYAFVNFVSLASARECDRVLTGFCEWTDGSDEVCSVSANTKHQGKAECIELYRNSPVMHPSVHDHAKPAIFERGTRVPFPPPTKRIRNPRGARAPAAVPRAT
;
A
#
# COMPACT_ATOMS: atom_id res chain seq x y z
N ALA A 1 -10.20 6.78 -9.86
CA ALA A 1 -8.86 7.04 -9.29
C ALA A 1 -7.97 7.51 -10.42
N THR A 2 -7.21 8.59 -10.24
CA THR A 2 -6.36 9.20 -11.28
C THR A 2 -5.06 8.44 -11.53
N GLY A 3 -4.77 7.37 -10.77
CA GLY A 3 -3.54 6.60 -10.88
C GLY A 3 -2.31 7.28 -10.28
N VAL A 4 -2.49 8.45 -9.64
CA VAL A 4 -1.41 9.26 -9.07
C VAL A 4 -1.19 8.88 -7.60
N SER A 5 0.08 8.73 -7.21
CA SER A 5 0.50 8.50 -5.82
C SER A 5 0.27 9.72 -4.92
N PHE A 6 0.16 9.51 -3.61
CA PHE A 6 0.08 10.61 -2.63
C PHE A 6 1.46 11.21 -2.27
N GLY A 7 2.54 10.72 -2.87
CA GLY A 7 3.90 11.17 -2.56
C GLY A 7 4.51 10.54 -1.30
N TYR A 8 3.86 9.52 -0.74
CA TYR A 8 4.40 8.76 0.39
C TYR A 8 3.97 7.29 0.35
N ALA A 9 4.69 6.45 1.08
CA ALA A 9 4.37 5.03 1.25
C ALA A 9 4.67 4.57 2.68
N PHE A 10 4.00 3.50 3.10
CA PHE A 10 4.30 2.80 4.35
C PHE A 10 4.92 1.44 4.03
N VAL A 11 6.06 1.13 4.65
CA VAL A 11 6.75 -0.15 4.48
C VAL A 11 7.03 -0.76 5.85
N ASN A 12 6.55 -1.98 6.07
CA ASN A 12 6.87 -2.76 7.27
C ASN A 12 7.98 -3.76 6.94
N PHE A 13 9.18 -3.52 7.47
CA PHE A 13 10.33 -4.40 7.29
C PHE A 13 10.29 -5.64 8.21
N VAL A 14 10.99 -6.70 7.80
CA VAL A 14 11.09 -7.95 8.59
C VAL A 14 12.04 -7.84 9.77
N SER A 15 12.92 -6.83 9.78
CA SER A 15 13.87 -6.57 10.87
C SER A 15 14.19 -5.10 10.98
N LEU A 16 14.56 -4.67 12.19
CA LEU A 16 15.03 -3.30 12.45
C LEU A 16 16.29 -2.97 11.64
N ALA A 17 17.17 -3.94 11.42
CA ALA A 17 18.37 -3.75 10.60
C ALA A 17 18.02 -3.36 9.15
N SER A 18 17.04 -4.04 8.55
CA SER A 18 16.57 -3.72 7.19
C SER A 18 15.91 -2.34 7.13
N ALA A 19 15.14 -1.98 8.15
CA ALA A 19 14.53 -0.65 8.24
C ALA A 19 15.59 0.46 8.33
N ARG A 20 16.62 0.27 9.16
CA ARG A 20 17.74 1.21 9.30
C ARG A 20 18.57 1.33 8.03
N GLU A 21 18.77 0.22 7.32
CA GLU A 21 19.45 0.23 6.02
C GLU A 21 18.66 1.06 5.01
N CYS A 22 17.34 0.85 4.94
CA CYS A 22 16.45 1.62 4.08
C CYS A 22 16.48 3.11 4.42
N ASP A 23 16.42 3.47 5.71
CA ASP A 23 16.53 4.86 6.18
C ASP A 23 17.85 5.49 5.73
N ARG A 24 18.98 4.82 5.98
CA ARG A 24 20.30 5.30 5.56
C ARG A 24 20.42 5.56 4.06
N VAL A 25 19.82 4.71 3.24
CA VAL A 25 19.92 4.80 1.77
C VAL A 25 18.94 5.82 1.20
N LEU A 26 17.71 5.89 1.73
CA LEU A 26 16.66 6.71 1.15
C LEU A 26 16.57 8.11 1.76
N THR A 27 16.98 8.33 3.01
CA THR A 27 16.95 9.68 3.59
C THR A 27 17.88 10.61 2.82
N GLY A 28 17.31 11.66 2.22
CA GLY A 28 18.03 12.60 1.35
C GLY A 28 18.12 12.18 -0.12
N PHE A 29 17.55 11.04 -0.51
CA PHE A 29 17.56 10.59 -1.89
C PHE A 29 16.72 11.51 -2.79
N CYS A 30 17.29 11.95 -3.91
CA CYS A 30 16.63 12.80 -4.90
C CYS A 30 16.91 12.39 -6.37
N GLU A 31 17.59 11.26 -6.61
CA GLU A 31 17.95 10.79 -7.94
C GLU A 31 16.80 9.96 -8.57
N TRP A 32 15.59 10.54 -8.62
CA TRP A 32 14.42 9.84 -9.14
C TRP A 32 14.45 9.73 -10.67
N THR A 33 14.05 8.56 -11.18
CA THR A 33 14.07 8.28 -12.64
C THR A 33 13.02 9.04 -13.44
N ASP A 34 12.02 9.60 -12.77
CA ASP A 34 10.94 10.39 -13.38
C ASP A 34 11.25 11.89 -13.44
N GLY A 35 12.45 12.30 -12.99
CA GLY A 35 12.89 13.69 -12.98
C GLY A 35 12.26 14.54 -11.87
N SER A 36 11.72 13.90 -10.82
CA SER A 36 11.25 14.61 -9.63
C SER A 36 12.39 15.26 -8.85
N ASP A 37 12.21 16.52 -8.44
CA ASP A 37 13.13 17.23 -7.54
C ASP A 37 12.82 16.97 -6.05
N GLU A 38 11.84 16.12 -5.74
CA GLU A 38 11.45 15.82 -4.36
C GLU A 38 12.56 15.08 -3.61
N VAL A 39 12.78 15.45 -2.34
CA VAL A 39 13.79 14.80 -1.51
C VAL A 39 13.09 13.79 -0.60
N CYS A 40 13.50 12.52 -0.69
CA CYS A 40 12.94 11.46 0.12
C CYS A 40 13.28 11.67 1.61
N SER A 41 12.28 11.54 2.46
CA SER A 41 12.43 11.56 3.92
C SER A 41 11.86 10.28 4.50
N VAL A 42 12.63 9.63 5.37
CA VAL A 42 12.21 8.42 6.06
C VAL A 42 11.93 8.76 7.52
N SER A 43 10.81 8.25 8.03
CA SER A 43 10.47 8.37 9.45
C SER A 43 9.82 7.08 9.96
N ALA A 44 10.05 6.78 11.24
CA ALA A 44 9.41 5.65 11.88
C ALA A 44 7.92 5.93 12.10
N ASN A 45 7.05 5.03 11.64
CA ASN A 45 5.62 5.12 11.93
C ASN A 45 5.36 4.79 13.42
N THR A 46 4.87 5.74 14.21
CA THR A 46 4.64 5.51 15.64
C THR A 46 3.25 4.95 15.97
N LYS A 47 2.34 4.89 14.99
CA LYS A 47 0.94 4.51 15.21
C LYS A 47 0.65 3.04 14.96
N HIS A 48 1.24 2.49 13.90
CA HIS A 48 0.97 1.13 13.46
C HIS A 48 2.29 0.43 13.13
N GLN A 49 2.60 -0.63 13.87
CA GLN A 49 3.88 -1.34 13.79
C GLN A 49 3.66 -2.85 13.74
N GLY A 50 4.42 -3.51 12.85
CA GLY A 50 4.37 -4.94 12.66
C GLY A 50 3.35 -5.40 11.62
N LYS A 51 3.66 -6.54 10.99
CA LYS A 51 2.89 -7.12 9.89
C LYS A 51 1.43 -7.38 10.27
N ALA A 52 1.16 -7.94 11.45
CA ALA A 52 -0.20 -8.29 11.87
C ALA A 52 -1.08 -7.03 12.03
N GLU A 53 -0.55 -5.97 12.64
CA GLU A 53 -1.30 -4.72 12.81
C GLU A 53 -1.58 -4.04 11.47
N CYS A 54 -0.58 -3.97 10.58
CA CYS A 54 -0.78 -3.45 9.22
C CYS A 54 -1.85 -4.25 8.45
N ILE A 55 -1.86 -5.58 8.59
CA ILE A 55 -2.88 -6.43 7.98
C ILE A 55 -4.28 -6.06 8.50
N GLU A 56 -4.47 -5.96 9.81
CA GLU A 56 -5.77 -5.61 10.39
C GLU A 56 -6.24 -4.20 9.98
N LEU A 57 -5.32 -3.25 9.91
CA LEU A 57 -5.58 -1.88 9.46
C LEU A 57 -6.12 -1.84 8.02
N TYR A 58 -5.48 -2.60 7.11
CA TYR A 58 -5.80 -2.52 5.70
C TYR A 58 -6.86 -3.52 5.23
N ARG A 59 -6.98 -4.72 5.83
CA ARG A 59 -7.92 -5.76 5.34
C ARG A 59 -9.38 -5.32 5.29
N ASN A 60 -9.76 -4.34 6.11
CA ASN A 60 -11.11 -3.76 6.16
C ASN A 60 -11.20 -2.34 5.58
N SER A 61 -10.09 -1.81 5.05
CA SER A 61 -10.01 -0.45 4.49
C SER A 61 -10.67 -0.37 3.11
N PRO A 62 -11.30 0.76 2.73
CA PRO A 62 -11.86 0.96 1.40
C PRO A 62 -10.89 0.67 0.25
N VAL A 63 -9.57 0.87 0.46
CA VAL A 63 -8.55 0.57 -0.55
C VAL A 63 -8.53 -0.91 -0.96
N MET A 64 -8.95 -1.82 -0.08
CA MET A 64 -9.04 -3.25 -0.38
C MET A 64 -10.34 -3.65 -1.11
N HIS A 65 -11.23 -2.70 -1.41
CA HIS A 65 -12.48 -2.97 -2.11
C HIS A 65 -12.23 -3.59 -3.50
N PRO A 66 -13.08 -4.52 -3.99
CA PRO A 66 -12.89 -5.15 -5.30
C PRO A 66 -12.85 -4.19 -6.50
N SER A 67 -13.47 -3.01 -6.40
CA SER A 67 -13.40 -1.96 -7.44
C SER A 67 -12.04 -1.28 -7.57
N VAL A 68 -11.17 -1.42 -6.57
CA VAL A 68 -9.82 -0.84 -6.60
C VAL A 68 -8.91 -1.78 -7.38
N HIS A 69 -8.13 -1.23 -8.29
CA HIS A 69 -7.12 -2.00 -9.04
C HIS A 69 -6.05 -2.53 -8.10
N ASP A 70 -5.54 -3.72 -8.41
CA ASP A 70 -4.60 -4.43 -7.55
C ASP A 70 -3.28 -3.66 -7.30
N HIS A 71 -2.78 -2.91 -8.30
CA HIS A 71 -1.58 -2.08 -8.16
C HIS A 71 -1.72 -0.93 -7.14
N ALA A 72 -2.95 -0.53 -6.80
CA ALA A 72 -3.23 0.50 -5.80
C ALA A 72 -3.55 -0.09 -4.42
N LYS A 73 -3.52 -1.42 -4.27
CA LYS A 73 -3.79 -2.11 -3.00
C LYS A 73 -2.48 -2.32 -2.23
N PRO A 74 -2.53 -2.25 -0.89
CA PRO A 74 -1.46 -2.76 -0.04
C PRO A 74 -1.07 -4.20 -0.42
N ALA A 75 0.23 -4.47 -0.42
CA ALA A 75 0.78 -5.78 -0.69
C ALA A 75 1.47 -6.35 0.56
N ILE A 76 1.37 -7.66 0.73
CA ILE A 76 2.15 -8.39 1.73
C ILE A 76 3.09 -9.37 1.05
N PHE A 77 4.24 -9.58 1.67
CA PHE A 77 5.29 -10.42 1.14
C PHE A 77 5.71 -11.46 2.18
N GLU A 78 6.02 -12.66 1.71
CA GLU A 78 6.59 -13.74 2.49
C GLU A 78 7.79 -14.30 1.73
N ARG A 79 8.97 -14.26 2.36
CA ARG A 79 10.24 -14.70 1.74
C ARG A 79 10.49 -14.07 0.37
N GLY A 80 10.13 -12.79 0.22
CA GLY A 80 10.29 -12.03 -1.03
C GLY A 80 9.18 -12.24 -2.06
N THR A 81 8.24 -13.17 -1.83
CA THR A 81 7.12 -13.40 -2.75
C THR A 81 5.86 -12.68 -2.27
N ARG A 82 5.17 -11.97 -3.17
CA ARG A 82 3.87 -11.36 -2.86
C ARG A 82 2.84 -12.44 -2.59
N VAL A 83 2.13 -12.35 -1.46
CA VAL A 83 1.07 -13.30 -1.09
C VAL A 83 -0.29 -12.60 -1.01
N PRO A 84 -1.41 -13.33 -1.15
CA PRO A 84 -2.74 -12.77 -1.05
C PRO A 84 -3.00 -12.15 0.33
N PHE A 85 -3.64 -10.99 0.36
CA PHE A 85 -4.07 -10.37 1.62
C PHE A 85 -5.12 -11.27 2.31
N PRO A 86 -5.09 -11.40 3.65
CA PRO A 86 -6.15 -12.11 4.38
C PRO A 86 -7.53 -11.53 4.05
N PRO A 87 -8.59 -12.37 3.99
CA PRO A 87 -9.92 -11.92 3.61
C PRO A 87 -10.44 -10.85 4.57
N PRO A 88 -11.31 -9.92 4.16
CA PRO A 88 -11.91 -8.95 5.07
C PRO A 88 -12.72 -9.63 6.18
N THR A 89 -12.73 -9.04 7.38
CA THR A 89 -13.64 -9.47 8.47
C THR A 89 -14.95 -8.68 8.50
N LYS A 90 -15.03 -7.60 7.72
CA LYS A 90 -16.20 -6.71 7.62
C LYS A 90 -16.47 -6.36 6.16
N ARG A 91 -17.71 -5.97 5.84
CA ARG A 91 -18.04 -5.48 4.49
C ARG A 91 -17.27 -4.20 4.20
N ILE A 92 -16.40 -4.23 3.19
CA ILE A 92 -15.64 -3.07 2.74
C ILE A 92 -16.58 -2.16 1.94
N ARG A 93 -16.59 -0.86 2.24
CA ARG A 93 -17.33 0.14 1.46
C ARG A 93 -16.50 0.57 0.25
N ASN A 94 -17.15 0.82 -0.88
CA ASN A 94 -16.50 1.37 -2.08
C ASN A 94 -15.83 2.72 -1.72
N PRO A 95 -14.58 2.99 -2.15
CA PRO A 95 -13.93 4.28 -1.92
C PRO A 95 -14.75 5.45 -2.43
N ARG A 96 -14.73 6.56 -1.68
CA ARG A 96 -15.38 7.80 -2.11
C ARG A 96 -14.77 8.27 -3.43
N GLY A 97 -15.59 8.53 -4.44
CA GLY A 97 -15.15 8.96 -5.77
C GLY A 97 -14.70 7.83 -6.72
N ALA A 98 -14.74 6.56 -6.30
CA ALA A 98 -14.56 5.44 -7.22
C ALA A 98 -15.87 5.21 -7.99
N ARG A 99 -15.89 5.52 -9.30
CA ARG A 99 -16.94 5.02 -10.21
C ARG A 99 -16.97 3.50 -10.08
N ALA A 100 -18.16 2.92 -9.88
CA ALA A 100 -18.32 1.48 -9.90
C ALA A 100 -17.72 0.94 -11.21
N PRO A 101 -17.02 -0.20 -11.19
CA PRO A 101 -16.69 -0.87 -12.43
C PRO A 101 -18.00 -1.13 -13.18
N ALA A 102 -18.01 -0.85 -14.48
CA ALA A 102 -19.17 -1.15 -15.32
C ALA A 102 -19.55 -2.61 -15.09
N ALA A 103 -20.83 -2.85 -14.77
CA ALA A 103 -21.34 -4.20 -14.57
C ALA A 103 -20.97 -5.04 -15.79
N VAL A 104 -20.25 -6.14 -15.59
CA VAL A 104 -20.09 -7.15 -16.64
C VAL A 104 -21.50 -7.69 -16.91
N PRO A 105 -22.02 -7.57 -18.14
CA PRO A 105 -23.35 -8.10 -18.44
C PRO A 105 -23.32 -9.60 -18.17
N ARG A 106 -24.31 -10.05 -17.39
CA ARG A 106 -24.53 -11.46 -17.09
C ARG A 106 -24.85 -12.14 -18.43
N ALA A 107 -24.03 -13.11 -18.84
CA ALA A 107 -24.34 -13.93 -20.00
C ALA A 107 -25.68 -14.63 -19.76
N THR A 108 -26.61 -14.44 -20.70
CA THR A 108 -27.90 -15.12 -20.82
C THR A 108 -27.75 -16.63 -20.89
#